data_AF-A0A0U5G903-F1
#
_entry.id   AF-A0A0U5G903-F1
#
_cell.length_a   1.000
_cell.length_b   1.000
_cell.length_c   1.000
_cell.angle_alpha   90.00
_cell.angle_beta   90.00
_cell.angle_gamma   90.00
#
_symmetry.space_group_name_H-M   'P 1'
#
loop_
_entity.id
_entity.type
_entity.pdbx_description
1 polymer ?
#
loop_
_entity_poly.entity_id
_entity_poly.type
_entity_poly.pdbx_seq_one_letter_code
_entity_poly.pdbx_strand_id
1 'polypeptide(L)'
;MKRRLPTCPYPMGGYLPPLKRLTSPDGIQPRISAMPPTARKSSPEQQRALLEKYNISIEGPVRPRDWPEKYSSIFALVRDAEKVCYEVYYRTDVRNDIARLLQVAQMSNRVEELVSRAYNLRMTSANEETWRMETEELILQRFKAEVDCHMCNKRRWLSDIQALPSCPIATEKLKRIQSTRSLCRCEEPVRAKWLAGSTPQQSFMAHAGCTVVDNSMLEIQNKVLAHHKPDRVISLERTHDIKRLMAANDDITPTVIKNDMDSCFPFLVIEAKSEKGTVGFDSIERQTAFPIRAMLDIQKRLETAGSA
;
A
#
# COMPACT_ATOMS: atom_id res chain seq x y z
N MET A 1 30.93 -9.27 40.87
CA MET A 1 31.73 -8.06 41.21
C MET A 1 31.03 -6.83 40.65
N LYS A 2 30.72 -5.86 41.50
CA LYS A 2 30.12 -4.56 41.13
C LYS A 2 31.23 -3.55 40.77
N ARG A 3 30.86 -2.52 39.98
CA ARG A 3 31.54 -1.24 39.66
C ARG A 3 32.41 -1.27 38.40
N ARG A 4 32.46 -0.26 37.53
CA ARG A 4 31.82 1.08 37.40
C ARG A 4 32.10 1.53 35.94
N LEU A 5 31.17 2.24 35.30
CA LEU A 5 31.47 3.05 34.11
C LEU A 5 31.26 4.54 34.45
N PRO A 6 31.98 5.44 33.77
CA PRO A 6 32.26 6.78 34.27
C PRO A 6 31.16 7.80 33.99
N THR A 7 31.02 8.72 34.94
CA THR A 7 30.20 9.92 34.91
C THR A 7 30.74 10.94 33.90
N CYS A 8 29.88 11.44 33.02
CA CYS A 8 30.15 12.61 32.18
C CYS A 8 29.37 13.83 32.74
N PRO A 9 29.99 15.01 32.90
CA PRO A 9 29.34 16.17 33.50
C PRO A 9 28.66 17.04 32.43
N TYR A 10 27.42 17.44 32.70
CA TYR A 10 26.77 18.57 32.04
C TYR A 10 27.16 19.88 32.75
N PRO A 11 27.37 20.98 32.01
CA PRO A 11 27.14 22.32 32.52
C PRO A 11 25.79 22.88 32.06
N MET A 12 25.21 23.64 32.97
CA MET A 12 23.93 24.35 32.91
C MET A 12 23.96 25.60 32.03
N GLY A 13 22.78 25.97 31.52
CA GLY A 13 22.30 27.36 31.59
C GLY A 13 22.52 28.24 30.36
N GLY A 14 21.41 28.62 29.71
CA GLY A 14 21.36 29.70 28.73
C GLY A 14 19.92 30.08 28.40
N TYR A 15 19.35 31.00 29.20
CA TYR A 15 18.08 31.67 28.92
C TYR A 15 18.19 32.53 27.66
N LEU A 16 17.34 32.29 26.66
CA LEU A 16 17.13 33.19 25.51
C LEU A 16 15.83 33.98 25.73
N PRO A 17 15.84 35.33 25.70
CA PRO A 17 14.63 36.13 25.82
C PRO A 17 13.84 36.16 24.50
N PRO A 18 12.52 36.38 24.54
CA PRO A 18 11.68 36.42 23.34
C PRO A 18 11.91 37.70 22.53
N LEU A 19 12.11 37.54 21.21
CA LEU A 19 12.22 38.64 20.25
C LEU A 19 10.89 39.40 20.16
N LYS A 20 10.94 40.68 20.51
CA LYS A 20 9.87 41.66 20.35
C LYS A 20 9.58 41.86 18.86
N ARG A 21 8.31 41.77 18.50
CA ARG A 21 7.78 42.06 17.16
C ARG A 21 7.83 43.58 16.95
N LEU A 22 8.76 44.05 16.10
CA LEU A 22 8.82 45.44 15.65
C LEU A 22 7.67 45.68 14.65
N THR A 23 6.72 46.52 15.01
CA THR A 23 5.77 47.14 14.08
C THR A 23 6.42 48.40 13.53
N SER A 24 6.51 48.52 12.21
CA SER A 24 6.67 49.82 11.54
C SER A 24 5.53 49.99 10.54
N PRO A 25 4.93 51.20 10.46
CA PRO A 25 3.85 51.51 9.55
C PRO A 25 4.43 51.80 8.15
N ASP A 26 3.72 51.40 7.11
CA ASP A 26 3.45 52.22 5.93
C ASP A 26 2.74 51.37 4.87
N GLY A 27 1.65 51.94 4.35
CA GLY A 27 0.74 51.27 3.45
C GLY A 27 1.26 51.21 2.03
N ILE A 28 1.07 50.04 1.41
CA ILE A 28 0.66 49.84 0.01
C ILE A 28 -0.12 48.51 0.04
N GLN A 29 -1.43 48.54 -0.20
CA GLN A 29 -2.22 47.32 -0.41
C GLN A 29 -2.08 46.86 -1.87
N PRO A 30 -1.57 45.64 -2.14
CA PRO A 30 -1.72 45.04 -3.46
C PRO A 30 -3.15 44.54 -3.62
N ARG A 31 -3.73 44.85 -4.78
CA ARG A 31 -5.04 44.38 -5.25
C ARG A 31 -5.04 42.85 -5.28
N ILE A 32 -5.60 42.20 -4.26
CA ILE A 32 -5.77 40.75 -4.22
C ILE A 32 -6.89 40.39 -5.21
N SER A 33 -6.49 39.90 -6.38
CA SER A 33 -7.40 39.19 -7.28
C SER A 33 -7.95 37.99 -6.52
N ALA A 34 -9.27 37.93 -6.36
CA ALA A 34 -9.94 36.88 -5.61
C ALA A 34 -9.60 35.51 -6.21
N MET A 35 -8.83 34.70 -5.46
CA MET A 35 -8.75 33.27 -5.72
C MET A 35 -10.15 32.67 -5.49
N PRO A 36 -10.56 31.68 -6.31
CA PRO A 36 -11.81 30.95 -6.05
C PRO A 36 -11.75 30.30 -4.65
N PRO A 37 -12.87 30.21 -3.92
CA PRO A 37 -12.87 29.73 -2.56
C PRO A 37 -12.34 28.29 -2.53
N THR A 38 -11.26 28.09 -1.77
CA THR A 38 -10.77 26.75 -1.46
C THR A 38 -11.88 25.98 -0.78
N ALA A 39 -12.34 24.89 -1.41
CA ALA A 39 -13.43 24.07 -0.89
C ALA A 39 -13.07 23.62 0.54
N ARG A 40 -13.84 24.09 1.52
CA ARG A 40 -13.61 23.84 2.94
C ARG A 40 -13.69 22.33 3.21
N LYS A 41 -12.70 21.77 3.91
CA LYS A 41 -12.68 20.35 4.31
C LYS A 41 -13.98 20.02 5.05
N SER A 42 -14.68 18.96 4.64
CA SER A 42 -15.93 18.51 5.26
C SER A 42 -15.72 18.13 6.73
N SER A 43 -16.70 18.41 7.60
CA SER A 43 -16.67 17.97 9.00
C SER A 43 -16.86 16.44 9.12
N PRO A 44 -16.49 15.81 10.25
CA PRO A 44 -16.72 14.38 10.49
C PRO A 44 -18.20 13.95 10.38
N GLU A 45 -19.14 14.80 10.80
CA GLU A 45 -20.59 14.55 10.69
C GLU A 45 -21.02 14.54 9.22
N GLN A 46 -20.52 15.50 8.43
CA GLN A 46 -20.78 15.55 6.99
C GLN A 46 -20.21 14.33 6.28
N GLN A 47 -19.03 13.86 6.69
CA GLN A 47 -18.44 12.63 6.15
C GLN A 47 -19.30 11.41 6.46
N ARG A 48 -19.79 11.27 7.69
CA ARG A 48 -20.71 10.18 8.07
C ARG A 48 -22.01 10.20 7.25
N ALA A 49 -22.63 11.36 7.09
CA ALA A 49 -23.81 11.49 6.24
C ALA A 49 -23.54 11.12 4.77
N LEU A 50 -22.33 11.39 4.27
CA LEU A 50 -21.92 10.95 2.93
C LEU A 50 -21.69 9.42 2.87
N LEU A 51 -21.11 8.80 3.90
CA LEU A 51 -20.98 7.33 3.93
C LEU A 51 -22.36 6.66 3.85
N GLU A 52 -23.33 7.15 4.62
CA GLU A 52 -24.72 6.68 4.57
C GLU A 52 -25.35 6.91 3.20
N LYS A 53 -25.22 8.12 2.63
CA LYS A 53 -25.76 8.46 1.31
C LYS A 53 -25.24 7.55 0.20
N TYR A 54 -23.96 7.18 0.25
CA TYR A 54 -23.32 6.32 -0.75
C TYR A 54 -23.38 4.83 -0.39
N ASN A 55 -24.14 4.48 0.65
CA ASN A 55 -24.33 3.11 1.12
C ASN A 55 -22.99 2.40 1.40
N ILE A 56 -22.06 3.11 2.04
CA ILE A 56 -20.77 2.57 2.47
C ILE A 56 -20.89 2.19 3.94
N SER A 57 -20.90 0.89 4.23
CA SER A 57 -20.69 0.38 5.59
C SER A 57 -19.24 -0.04 5.77
N ILE A 58 -18.68 0.28 6.93
CA ILE A 58 -17.40 -0.26 7.37
C ILE A 58 -17.71 -1.21 8.50
N GLU A 59 -17.80 -2.48 8.13
CA GLU A 59 -18.01 -3.55 9.07
C GLU A 59 -16.63 -3.91 9.62
N GLY A 60 -16.42 -3.72 10.92
CA GLY A 60 -15.15 -4.03 11.59
C GLY A 60 -14.82 -5.54 11.54
N PRO A 61 -14.37 -6.16 12.63
CA PRO A 61 -14.12 -7.60 12.62
C PRO A 61 -15.41 -8.42 12.41
N VAL A 62 -15.69 -8.81 11.16
CA VAL A 62 -16.83 -9.66 10.79
C VAL A 62 -16.49 -11.14 11.01
N ARG A 63 -17.43 -11.90 11.59
CA ARG A 63 -17.26 -13.34 11.84
C ARG A 63 -17.31 -14.12 10.51
N PRO A 64 -16.60 -15.26 10.39
CA PRO A 64 -16.58 -16.05 9.15
C PRO A 64 -17.95 -16.43 8.58
N ARG A 65 -18.92 -16.68 9.45
CA ARG A 65 -20.30 -17.02 9.05
C ARG A 65 -21.10 -15.87 8.43
N ASP A 66 -20.66 -14.65 8.68
CA ASP A 66 -21.30 -13.41 8.23
C ASP A 66 -20.58 -12.83 7.01
N TRP A 67 -19.54 -13.52 6.48
CA TRP A 67 -18.82 -13.09 5.29
C TRP A 67 -19.66 -13.27 4.02
N PRO A 68 -19.56 -12.34 3.04
CA PRO A 68 -20.14 -12.53 1.73
C PRO A 68 -19.60 -13.79 1.05
N GLU A 69 -20.50 -14.66 0.58
CA GLU A 69 -20.17 -15.97 0.01
C GLU A 69 -19.10 -15.86 -1.10
N LYS A 70 -19.26 -14.88 -2.00
CA LYS A 70 -18.35 -14.61 -3.13
C LYS A 70 -16.88 -14.43 -2.69
N TYR A 71 -16.64 -13.84 -1.52
CA TYR A 71 -15.29 -13.47 -1.05
C TYR A 71 -14.82 -14.30 0.17
N SER A 72 -15.67 -15.22 0.65
CA SER A 72 -15.42 -16.04 1.83
C SER A 72 -14.07 -16.78 1.77
N SER A 73 -13.70 -17.33 0.61
CA SER A 73 -12.42 -18.02 0.40
C SER A 73 -11.22 -17.08 0.48
N ILE A 74 -11.34 -15.85 -0.02
CA ILE A 74 -10.29 -14.83 0.05
C ILE A 74 -10.09 -14.40 1.51
N PHE A 75 -11.18 -14.16 2.24
CA PHE A 75 -11.11 -13.80 3.66
C PHE A 75 -10.55 -14.94 4.52
N ALA A 76 -10.87 -16.19 4.19
CA ALA A 76 -10.27 -17.35 4.83
C ALA A 76 -8.75 -17.39 4.61
N LEU A 77 -8.26 -17.12 3.40
CA LEU A 77 -6.82 -17.04 3.11
C LEU A 77 -6.13 -15.92 3.89
N VAL A 78 -6.78 -14.76 4.07
CA VAL A 78 -6.23 -13.69 4.93
C VAL A 78 -6.11 -14.17 6.38
N ARG A 79 -7.11 -14.89 6.90
CA ARG A 79 -7.03 -15.50 8.24
C ARG A 79 -5.99 -16.61 8.33
N ASP A 80 -5.74 -17.34 7.26
CA ASP A 80 -4.67 -18.32 7.23
C ASP A 80 -3.29 -17.65 7.21
N ALA A 81 -3.17 -16.48 6.59
CA ALA A 81 -1.96 -15.66 6.64
C ALA A 81 -1.62 -15.21 8.06
N GLU A 82 -2.62 -14.85 8.86
CA GLU A 82 -2.45 -14.47 10.27
C GLU A 82 -1.85 -15.61 11.13
N LYS A 83 -2.03 -16.88 10.72
CA LYS A 83 -1.51 -18.05 11.45
C LYS A 83 -0.05 -18.32 11.15
N VAL A 84 0.57 -17.61 10.19
CA VAL A 84 1.97 -17.81 9.83
C VAL A 84 2.86 -17.13 10.88
N CYS A 85 3.36 -17.92 11.82
CA CYS A 85 4.31 -17.45 12.83
C CYS A 85 5.74 -17.52 12.33
N TYR A 86 6.56 -16.49 12.63
CA TYR A 86 7.96 -16.42 12.25
C TYR A 86 8.72 -17.68 12.70
N GLU A 87 8.50 -18.09 13.96
CA GLU A 87 9.21 -19.17 14.64
C GLU A 87 9.03 -20.54 13.96
N VAL A 88 7.88 -20.70 13.30
CA VAL A 88 7.56 -21.89 12.51
C VAL A 88 8.10 -21.71 11.09
N TYR A 89 7.89 -20.54 10.50
CA TYR A 89 8.25 -20.25 9.12
C TYR A 89 9.76 -20.43 8.86
N TYR A 90 10.63 -19.87 9.70
CA TYR A 90 12.08 -19.94 9.48
C TYR A 90 12.65 -21.37 9.62
N ARG A 91 11.91 -22.26 10.29
CA ARG A 91 12.27 -23.67 10.49
C ARG A 91 11.68 -24.61 9.44
N THR A 92 10.97 -24.08 8.45
CA THR A 92 10.30 -24.91 7.44
C THR A 92 11.33 -25.80 6.74
N ASP A 93 11.22 -27.11 6.92
CA ASP A 93 12.03 -28.07 6.19
C ASP A 93 11.60 -28.07 4.72
N VAL A 94 12.47 -27.52 3.88
CA VAL A 94 12.24 -27.37 2.44
C VAL A 94 13.00 -28.42 1.62
N ARG A 95 13.52 -29.48 2.28
CA ARG A 95 14.28 -30.59 1.66
C ARG A 95 15.37 -30.04 0.71
N ASN A 96 15.87 -30.85 -0.21
CA ASN A 96 16.93 -30.46 -1.17
C ASN A 96 16.52 -29.35 -2.18
N ASP A 97 15.50 -28.52 -1.92
CA ASP A 97 15.13 -27.38 -2.76
C ASP A 97 15.86 -26.10 -2.32
N ILE A 98 17.08 -25.95 -2.82
CA ILE A 98 17.96 -24.80 -2.53
C ILE A 98 17.29 -23.46 -2.87
N ALA A 99 16.53 -23.38 -3.96
CA ALA A 99 15.88 -22.13 -4.36
C ALA A 99 14.83 -21.70 -3.33
N ARG A 100 14.09 -22.68 -2.79
CA ARG A 100 13.10 -22.45 -1.74
C ARG A 100 13.76 -22.10 -0.40
N LEU A 101 14.87 -22.77 -0.04
CA LEU A 101 15.71 -22.42 1.12
C LEU A 101 16.13 -20.95 1.07
N LEU A 102 16.64 -20.49 -0.08
CA LEU A 102 17.05 -19.10 -0.26
C LEU A 102 15.88 -18.12 -0.10
N GLN A 103 14.71 -18.43 -0.64
CA GLN A 103 13.53 -17.59 -0.47
C GLN A 103 13.11 -17.48 1.01
N VAL A 104 13.11 -18.60 1.74
CA VAL A 104 12.78 -18.62 3.18
C VAL A 104 13.81 -17.77 3.94
N ALA A 105 15.10 -17.97 3.71
CA ALA A 105 16.17 -17.20 4.33
C ALA A 105 16.06 -15.68 4.05
N GLN A 106 15.77 -15.29 2.80
CA GLN A 106 15.57 -13.88 2.44
C GLN A 106 14.36 -13.26 3.18
N MET A 107 13.26 -13.99 3.27
CA MET A 107 12.10 -13.53 4.04
C MET A 107 12.45 -13.41 5.52
N SER A 108 13.17 -14.38 6.09
CA SER A 108 13.57 -14.35 7.49
C SER A 108 14.46 -13.16 7.82
N ASN A 109 15.50 -12.94 7.03
CA ASN A 109 16.38 -11.77 7.18
C ASN A 109 15.60 -10.46 7.11
N ARG A 110 14.63 -10.35 6.19
CA ARG A 110 13.78 -9.16 6.06
C ARG A 110 12.90 -8.93 7.29
N VAL A 111 12.39 -9.99 7.90
CA VAL A 111 11.62 -9.89 9.15
C VAL A 111 12.52 -9.46 10.31
N GLU A 112 13.72 -10.04 10.43
CA GLU A 112 14.70 -9.65 11.45
C GLU A 112 15.09 -8.17 11.33
N GLU A 113 15.34 -7.71 10.11
CA GLU A 113 15.62 -6.31 9.82
C GLU A 113 14.44 -5.40 10.20
N LEU A 114 13.22 -5.78 9.84
CA LEU A 114 12.00 -5.05 10.18
C LEU A 114 11.82 -4.93 11.71
N VAL A 115 12.04 -6.03 12.43
CA VAL A 115 11.95 -6.05 13.91
C VAL A 115 13.01 -5.15 14.53
N SER A 116 14.25 -5.20 14.03
CA SER A 116 15.34 -4.34 14.51
C SER A 116 15.02 -2.86 14.29
N ARG A 117 14.57 -2.47 13.08
CA ARG A 117 14.17 -1.09 12.78
C ARG A 117 12.99 -0.64 13.64
N ALA A 118 11.94 -1.46 13.75
CA ALA A 118 10.78 -1.18 14.58
C ALA A 118 11.15 -0.98 16.06
N TYR A 119 12.06 -1.79 16.59
CA TYR A 119 12.55 -1.63 17.95
C TYR A 119 13.26 -0.27 18.14
N ASN A 120 14.16 0.08 17.21
CA ASN A 120 14.87 1.36 17.26
C ASN A 120 13.93 2.57 17.17
N LEU A 121 12.96 2.53 16.25
CA LEU A 121 11.94 3.57 16.09
C LEU A 121 11.10 3.77 17.36
N ARG A 122 10.76 2.67 18.03
CA ARG A 122 10.06 2.72 19.31
C ARG A 122 10.93 3.37 20.40
N MET A 123 12.20 2.98 20.49
CA MET A 123 13.13 3.52 21.49
C MET A 123 13.39 5.01 21.31
N THR A 124 13.40 5.50 20.07
CA THR A 124 13.60 6.92 19.75
C THR A 124 12.30 7.73 19.73
N SER A 125 11.14 7.10 20.00
CA SER A 125 9.82 7.74 19.91
C SER A 125 9.61 8.44 18.56
N ALA A 126 10.03 7.78 17.48
CA ALA A 126 9.96 8.30 16.13
C ALA A 126 8.51 8.65 15.72
N ASN A 127 8.35 9.67 14.88
CA ASN A 127 7.04 10.09 14.40
C ASN A 127 6.49 9.16 13.30
N GLU A 128 5.21 9.32 12.95
CA GLU A 128 4.51 8.50 11.95
C GLU A 128 5.24 8.45 10.59
N GLU A 129 5.74 9.59 10.11
CA GLU A 129 6.45 9.66 8.83
C GLU A 129 7.75 8.85 8.85
N THR A 130 8.52 8.93 9.93
CA THR A 130 9.74 8.14 10.11
C THR A 130 9.43 6.65 10.20
N TRP A 131 8.37 6.26 10.92
CA TRP A 131 7.91 4.87 10.96
C TRP A 131 7.60 4.33 9.57
N ARG A 132 6.86 5.10 8.77
CA ARG A 132 6.48 4.73 7.42
C ARG A 132 7.70 4.58 6.51
N MET A 133 8.60 5.56 6.54
CA MET A 133 9.82 5.54 5.73
C MET A 133 10.67 4.29 6.00
N GLU A 134 10.85 3.94 7.27
CA GLU A 134 11.75 2.86 7.69
C GLU A 134 11.13 1.45 7.60
N THR A 135 9.80 1.34 7.64
CA THR A 135 9.12 0.03 7.67
C THR A 135 8.42 -0.33 6.37
N GLU A 136 7.77 0.63 5.70
CA GLU A 136 6.99 0.34 4.49
C GLU A 136 7.88 -0.16 3.36
N GLU A 137 9.12 0.31 3.25
CA GLU A 137 10.06 -0.17 2.25
C GLU A 137 10.33 -1.67 2.36
N LEU A 138 10.59 -2.16 3.58
CA LEU A 138 10.83 -3.57 3.83
C LEU A 138 9.57 -4.41 3.57
N ILE A 139 8.41 -3.92 4.03
CA ILE A 139 7.12 -4.61 3.84
C ILE A 139 6.81 -4.75 2.35
N LEU A 140 6.94 -3.65 1.60
CA LEU A 140 6.51 -3.54 0.20
C LEU A 140 7.59 -3.91 -0.81
N GLN A 141 8.77 -4.35 -0.36
CA GLN A 141 9.89 -4.69 -1.23
C GLN A 141 9.50 -5.66 -2.38
N ARG A 142 8.60 -6.62 -2.13
CA ARG A 142 8.13 -7.57 -3.15
C ARG A 142 7.35 -6.90 -4.29
N PHE A 143 6.69 -5.76 -4.04
CA PHE A 143 6.03 -4.99 -5.10
C PHE A 143 7.02 -4.19 -5.95
N LYS A 144 8.22 -3.92 -5.44
CA LYS A 144 9.31 -3.27 -6.20
C LYS A 144 10.23 -4.29 -6.90
N ALA A 145 10.17 -5.56 -6.49
CA ALA A 145 11.01 -6.62 -7.00
C ALA A 145 10.44 -7.20 -8.31
N GLU A 146 11.34 -7.65 -9.18
CA GLU A 146 10.97 -8.41 -10.36
C GLU A 146 10.30 -9.74 -9.95
N VAL A 147 9.19 -10.06 -10.62
CA VAL A 147 8.45 -11.30 -10.34
C VAL A 147 9.05 -12.47 -11.11
N ASP A 148 9.44 -12.25 -12.36
CA ASP A 148 10.01 -13.26 -13.26
C ASP A 148 11.49 -12.97 -13.54
N CYS A 149 12.27 -14.03 -13.71
CA CYS A 149 13.66 -13.91 -14.09
C CYS A 149 13.78 -13.76 -15.62
N HIS A 150 14.36 -12.66 -16.08
CA HIS A 150 14.55 -12.37 -17.52
C HIS A 150 15.35 -13.43 -18.29
N MET A 151 16.11 -14.28 -17.61
CA MET A 151 16.91 -15.32 -18.25
C MET A 151 16.14 -16.62 -18.51
N CYS A 152 15.40 -17.09 -17.53
CA CYS A 152 14.75 -18.40 -17.59
C CYS A 152 13.23 -18.33 -17.52
N ASN A 153 12.66 -17.13 -17.39
CA ASN A 153 11.24 -16.83 -17.22
C ASN A 153 10.57 -17.59 -16.05
N LYS A 154 11.38 -18.09 -15.11
CA LYS A 154 10.91 -18.68 -13.85
C LYS A 154 10.77 -17.61 -12.79
N ARG A 155 9.96 -17.90 -11.77
CA ARG A 155 9.61 -16.94 -10.71
C ARG A 155 10.83 -16.66 -9.84
N ARG A 156 11.15 -15.39 -9.57
CA ARG A 156 12.19 -15.04 -8.59
C ARG A 156 11.75 -15.34 -7.16
N TRP A 157 10.45 -15.28 -6.92
CA TRP A 157 9.83 -15.63 -5.65
C TRP A 157 8.43 -16.19 -5.91
N LEU A 158 7.97 -17.09 -5.05
CA LEU A 158 6.60 -17.59 -5.05
C LEU A 158 5.89 -17.08 -3.81
N SER A 159 4.64 -16.65 -3.97
CA SER A 159 3.82 -16.33 -2.79
C SER A 159 3.51 -17.62 -2.04
N ASP A 160 3.74 -17.60 -0.73
CA ASP A 160 3.43 -18.69 0.19
C ASP A 160 1.91 -18.88 0.32
N ILE A 161 1.16 -17.80 0.10
CA ILE A 161 -0.29 -17.75 0.14
C ILE A 161 -0.78 -17.25 -1.22
N GLN A 162 -1.61 -18.05 -1.89
CA GLN A 162 -2.05 -17.77 -3.25
C GLN A 162 -3.56 -17.70 -3.30
N ALA A 163 -4.10 -16.52 -3.63
CA ALA A 163 -5.52 -16.33 -3.81
C ALA A 163 -6.02 -16.98 -5.11
N LEU A 164 -7.25 -17.46 -5.05
CA LEU A 164 -8.00 -17.96 -6.21
C LEU A 164 -9.18 -17.04 -6.48
N PRO A 165 -9.51 -16.75 -7.74
CA PRO A 165 -10.66 -15.92 -8.10
C PRO A 165 -11.98 -16.65 -7.80
N SER A 166 -13.05 -15.91 -7.55
CA SER A 166 -14.37 -16.52 -7.27
C SER A 166 -14.95 -17.27 -8.48
N CYS A 167 -14.54 -16.94 -9.71
CA CYS A 167 -15.01 -17.62 -10.93
C CYS A 167 -14.36 -19.02 -11.08
N PRO A 168 -15.12 -20.12 -11.20
CA PRO A 168 -14.58 -21.47 -11.32
C PRO A 168 -13.67 -21.68 -12.53
N ILE A 169 -14.04 -21.11 -13.69
CA ILE A 169 -13.25 -21.21 -14.94
C ILE A 169 -11.90 -20.52 -14.76
N ALA A 170 -11.92 -19.30 -14.20
CA ALA A 170 -10.70 -18.55 -13.92
C ALA A 170 -9.83 -19.26 -12.86
N THR A 171 -10.46 -19.88 -11.85
CA THR A 171 -9.77 -20.68 -10.82
C THR A 171 -9.05 -21.87 -11.43
N GLU A 172 -9.72 -22.66 -12.27
CA GLU A 172 -9.12 -23.84 -12.90
C GLU A 172 -7.94 -23.44 -13.80
N LYS A 173 -8.12 -22.38 -14.60
CA LYS A 173 -7.04 -21.82 -15.43
C LYS A 173 -5.86 -21.35 -14.56
N LEU A 174 -6.13 -20.64 -13.47
CA LEU A 174 -5.08 -20.13 -12.57
C LEU A 174 -4.34 -21.27 -11.87
N LYS A 175 -5.03 -22.33 -11.40
CA LYS A 175 -4.42 -23.51 -10.79
C LYS A 175 -3.46 -24.21 -11.75
N ARG A 176 -3.85 -24.38 -13.03
CA ARG A 176 -2.97 -24.94 -14.06
C ARG A 176 -1.72 -24.09 -14.22
N ILE A 177 -1.86 -22.77 -14.36
CA ILE A 177 -0.73 -21.84 -14.46
C ILE A 177 0.15 -21.91 -13.21
N GLN A 178 -0.44 -21.95 -12.01
CA GLN A 178 0.31 -22.03 -10.75
C GLN A 178 1.08 -23.34 -10.63
N SER A 179 0.52 -24.46 -11.07
CA SER A 179 1.17 -25.78 -11.02
C SER A 179 2.44 -25.87 -11.88
N THR A 180 2.54 -25.05 -12.93
CA THR A 180 3.73 -24.99 -13.79
C THR A 180 4.76 -23.97 -13.30
N ARG A 181 4.45 -23.16 -12.28
CA ARG A 181 5.40 -22.17 -11.75
C ARG A 181 6.49 -22.90 -10.97
N SER A 182 7.73 -22.51 -11.23
CA SER A 182 8.90 -22.95 -10.47
C SER A 182 9.78 -21.76 -10.12
N LEU A 183 10.56 -21.90 -9.05
CA LEU A 183 11.54 -20.89 -8.67
C LEU A 183 12.72 -20.86 -9.64
N CYS A 184 13.23 -19.66 -9.88
CA CYS A 184 14.45 -19.44 -10.62
C CYS A 184 15.64 -20.06 -9.89
N ARG A 185 16.55 -20.67 -10.66
CA ARG A 185 17.81 -21.27 -10.18
C ARG A 185 19.04 -20.62 -10.82
N CYS A 186 18.87 -19.50 -11.52
CA CYS A 186 19.99 -18.77 -12.10
C CYS A 186 20.81 -18.11 -11.00
N GLU A 187 22.14 -18.21 -11.11
CA GLU A 187 23.05 -17.58 -10.17
C GLU A 187 22.98 -16.04 -10.26
N GLU A 188 23.24 -15.34 -9.15
CA GLU A 188 23.22 -13.86 -9.13
C GLU A 188 24.23 -13.21 -10.10
N PRO A 189 25.49 -13.69 -10.23
CA PRO A 189 26.45 -13.08 -11.16
C PRO A 189 25.99 -13.13 -12.61
N VAL A 190 25.35 -14.23 -13.00
CA VAL A 190 24.82 -14.44 -14.35
C VAL A 190 23.65 -13.47 -14.60
N ARG A 191 22.80 -13.26 -13.59
CA ARG A 191 21.69 -12.30 -13.67
C ARG A 191 22.15 -10.85 -13.71
N ALA A 192 23.12 -10.48 -12.87
CA ALA A 192 23.66 -9.11 -12.82
C ALA A 192 24.22 -8.67 -14.18
N LYS A 193 24.89 -9.59 -14.89
CA LYS A 193 25.40 -9.35 -16.25
C LYS A 193 24.29 -9.02 -17.26
N TRP A 194 23.12 -9.65 -17.12
CA TRP A 194 21.98 -9.43 -18.02
C TRP A 194 21.20 -8.15 -17.68
N LEU A 195 21.07 -7.84 -16.39
CA LEU A 195 20.44 -6.60 -15.90
C LEU A 195 21.21 -5.34 -16.31
N ALA A 196 22.53 -5.42 -16.46
CA ALA A 196 23.35 -4.29 -16.92
C ALA A 196 22.95 -3.74 -18.31
N GLY A 197 22.18 -4.50 -19.10
CA GLY A 197 21.70 -4.09 -20.43
C GLY A 197 20.17 -4.01 -20.58
N SER A 198 19.40 -4.22 -19.51
CA SER A 198 17.93 -4.33 -19.59
C SER A 198 17.23 -3.40 -18.60
N THR A 199 16.13 -2.78 -19.02
CA THR A 199 15.26 -2.02 -18.11
C THR A 199 14.48 -3.00 -17.24
N PRO A 200 14.49 -2.87 -15.90
CA PRO A 200 13.67 -3.72 -15.04
C PRO A 200 12.19 -3.54 -15.37
N GLN A 201 11.50 -4.62 -15.69
CA GLN A 201 10.06 -4.58 -15.91
C GLN A 201 9.37 -4.76 -14.56
N GLN A 202 8.85 -3.68 -14.00
CA GLN A 202 8.06 -3.77 -12.78
C GLN A 202 6.65 -4.25 -13.14
N SER A 203 6.03 -5.02 -12.25
CA SER A 203 4.64 -5.46 -12.43
C SER A 203 3.68 -4.58 -11.67
N PHE A 204 4.20 -3.79 -10.74
CA PHE A 204 3.44 -3.00 -9.80
C PHE A 204 4.00 -1.59 -9.71
N MET A 205 3.12 -0.63 -9.44
CA MET A 205 3.51 0.73 -9.14
C MET A 205 2.96 1.14 -7.78
N ALA A 206 3.72 1.99 -7.08
CA ALA A 206 3.36 2.51 -5.78
C ALA A 206 3.19 4.03 -5.85
N HIS A 207 2.04 4.52 -5.39
CA HIS A 207 1.69 5.93 -5.40
C HIS A 207 1.59 6.43 -3.97
N ALA A 208 2.42 7.39 -3.59
CA ALA A 208 2.37 8.00 -2.26
C ALA A 208 1.54 9.29 -2.29
N GLY A 209 0.61 9.46 -1.34
CA GLY A 209 -0.16 10.70 -1.21
C GLY A 209 -0.97 11.09 -2.46
N CYS A 210 -1.43 10.11 -3.23
CA CYS A 210 -2.06 10.36 -4.52
C CYS A 210 -3.45 11.00 -4.36
N THR A 211 -3.87 11.78 -5.37
CA THR A 211 -5.23 12.35 -5.41
C THR A 211 -6.14 11.41 -6.18
N VAL A 212 -7.26 11.02 -5.56
CA VAL A 212 -8.27 10.17 -6.19
C VAL A 212 -9.33 11.04 -6.87
N VAL A 213 -9.74 10.65 -8.07
CA VAL A 213 -10.80 11.27 -8.87
C VAL A 213 -11.84 10.22 -9.19
N ASP A 214 -13.07 10.46 -8.74
CA ASP A 214 -14.23 9.65 -9.08
C ASP A 214 -15.33 10.53 -9.66
N ASN A 215 -15.48 10.43 -10.99
CA ASN A 215 -16.49 11.19 -11.73
C ASN A 215 -17.93 10.77 -11.40
N SER A 216 -18.14 9.60 -10.79
CA SER A 216 -19.45 9.18 -10.30
C SER A 216 -19.87 9.90 -9.01
N MET A 217 -18.94 10.57 -8.32
CA MET A 217 -19.14 11.21 -7.02
C MET A 217 -18.73 12.71 -7.03
N LEU A 218 -19.23 13.49 -8.00
CA LEU A 218 -18.87 14.92 -8.17
C LEU A 218 -19.00 15.78 -6.91
N GLU A 219 -20.02 15.54 -6.07
CA GLU A 219 -20.22 16.29 -4.83
C GLU A 219 -19.18 15.95 -3.73
N ILE A 220 -18.63 14.73 -3.76
CA ILE A 220 -17.58 14.24 -2.87
C ILE A 220 -16.22 14.69 -3.37
N GLN A 221 -16.04 14.75 -4.70
CA GLN A 221 -14.76 15.04 -5.35
C GLN A 221 -14.06 16.26 -4.74
N ASN A 222 -14.77 17.38 -4.63
CA ASN A 222 -14.19 18.62 -4.13
C ASN A 222 -14.25 18.76 -2.60
N LYS A 223 -15.20 18.10 -1.94
CA LYS A 223 -15.43 18.25 -0.48
C LYS A 223 -14.61 17.28 0.36
N VAL A 224 -14.31 16.10 -0.19
CA VAL A 224 -13.74 14.97 0.54
C VAL A 224 -12.52 14.41 -0.18
N LEU A 225 -12.66 13.89 -1.40
CA LEU A 225 -11.58 13.21 -2.12
C LEU A 225 -10.37 14.12 -2.42
N ALA A 226 -10.59 15.40 -2.70
CA ALA A 226 -9.51 16.37 -2.87
C ALA A 226 -8.60 16.51 -1.62
N HIS A 227 -9.15 16.20 -0.44
CA HIS A 227 -8.46 16.32 0.85
C HIS A 227 -8.07 14.96 1.43
N HIS A 228 -8.56 13.86 0.87
CA HIS A 228 -8.31 12.49 1.31
C HIS A 228 -7.30 11.86 0.36
N LYS A 229 -6.03 12.00 0.74
CA LYS A 229 -4.92 11.39 0.02
C LYS A 229 -4.53 10.13 0.78
N PRO A 230 -4.74 8.93 0.21
CA PRO A 230 -4.23 7.73 0.82
C PRO A 230 -2.72 7.83 0.96
N ASP A 231 -2.22 7.34 2.08
CA ASP A 231 -0.79 7.33 2.37
C ASP A 231 0.01 6.60 1.30
N ARG A 232 -0.48 5.43 0.86
CA ARG A 232 0.04 4.72 -0.30
C ARG A 232 -1.03 3.90 -1.03
N VAL A 233 -0.93 3.83 -2.35
CA VAL A 233 -1.75 2.96 -3.20
C VAL A 233 -0.83 2.12 -4.06
N ILE A 234 -1.06 0.81 -4.11
CA ILE A 234 -0.38 -0.11 -5.05
C ILE A 234 -1.34 -0.48 -6.17
N SER A 235 -0.83 -0.41 -7.39
CA SER A 235 -1.53 -0.69 -8.64
C SER A 235 -0.69 -1.60 -9.54
N LEU A 236 -1.29 -2.10 -10.61
CA LEU A 236 -0.55 -2.77 -11.68
C LEU A 236 0.12 -1.73 -12.58
N GLU A 237 1.31 -2.05 -13.07
CA GLU A 237 1.94 -1.30 -14.15
C GLU A 237 1.23 -1.63 -15.47
N ARG A 238 1.00 -0.62 -16.31
CA ARG A 238 0.39 -0.78 -17.64
C ARG A 238 1.39 -1.40 -18.62
N THR A 239 1.49 -2.72 -18.56
CA THR A 239 2.30 -3.53 -19.49
C THR A 239 1.73 -3.48 -20.91
N HIS A 240 2.53 -3.89 -21.91
CA HIS A 240 2.08 -3.96 -23.31
C HIS A 240 0.78 -4.77 -23.48
N ASP A 241 0.66 -5.90 -22.77
CA ASP A 241 -0.55 -6.71 -22.83
C ASP A 241 -1.77 -6.00 -22.23
N ILE A 242 -1.59 -5.30 -21.10
CA ILE A 242 -2.66 -4.50 -20.51
C ILE A 242 -3.05 -3.35 -21.44
N LYS A 243 -2.08 -2.67 -22.09
CA LYS A 243 -2.35 -1.62 -23.10
C LYS A 243 -3.20 -2.16 -24.24
N ARG A 244 -2.85 -3.33 -24.78
CA ARG A 244 -3.60 -3.97 -25.86
C ARG A 244 -5.02 -4.35 -25.43
N LEU A 245 -5.18 -4.93 -24.23
CA LEU A 245 -6.48 -5.30 -23.69
C LEU A 245 -7.35 -4.06 -23.46
N MET A 246 -6.77 -2.98 -22.96
CA MET A 246 -7.49 -1.72 -22.76
C MET A 246 -7.90 -1.06 -24.07
N ALA A 247 -7.05 -1.07 -25.09
CA ALA A 247 -7.41 -0.52 -26.42
C ALA A 247 -8.53 -1.32 -27.11
N ALA A 248 -8.80 -2.54 -26.67
CA ALA A 248 -9.95 -3.33 -27.13
C ALA A 248 -11.23 -3.06 -26.31
N ASN A 249 -11.13 -2.32 -25.20
CA ASN A 249 -12.20 -2.06 -24.24
C ASN A 249 -12.10 -0.61 -23.74
N ASP A 250 -12.32 0.35 -24.64
CA ASP A 250 -12.13 1.79 -24.37
C ASP A 250 -13.09 2.37 -23.31
N ASP A 251 -14.14 1.64 -22.97
CA ASP A 251 -15.10 1.99 -21.92
C ASP A 251 -14.58 1.70 -20.49
N ILE A 252 -13.53 0.90 -20.36
CA ILE A 252 -12.95 0.54 -19.06
C ILE A 252 -12.06 1.68 -18.57
N THR A 253 -12.52 2.36 -17.52
CA THR A 253 -11.67 3.31 -16.78
C THR A 253 -10.62 2.54 -15.98
N PRO A 254 -9.31 2.72 -16.27
CA PRO A 254 -8.27 1.88 -15.70
C PRO A 254 -7.81 2.27 -14.30
N THR A 255 -7.96 3.56 -13.94
CA THR A 255 -7.46 4.12 -12.69
C THR A 255 -8.31 5.31 -12.28
N VAL A 256 -8.37 5.53 -10.98
CA VAL A 256 -8.98 6.72 -10.36
C VAL A 256 -7.90 7.67 -9.82
N ILE A 257 -6.63 7.40 -10.09
CA ILE A 257 -5.53 8.26 -9.66
C ILE A 257 -5.39 9.42 -10.65
N LYS A 258 -5.46 10.65 -10.14
CA LYS A 258 -5.41 11.86 -10.96
C LYS A 258 -4.09 11.96 -11.72
N ASN A 259 -4.17 12.27 -13.02
CA ASN A 259 -3.04 12.47 -13.93
C ASN A 259 -2.13 11.23 -14.07
N ASP A 260 -2.62 10.04 -13.75
CA ASP A 260 -1.87 8.81 -13.86
C ASP A 260 -2.26 8.04 -15.13
N MET A 261 -1.28 7.88 -16.02
CA MET A 261 -1.44 7.24 -17.32
C MET A 261 -0.74 5.89 -17.39
N ASP A 262 -0.05 5.47 -16.34
CA ASP A 262 0.77 4.27 -16.35
C ASP A 262 0.25 3.21 -15.38
N SER A 263 -0.65 3.57 -14.44
CA SER A 263 -1.28 2.59 -13.57
C SER A 263 -2.58 2.03 -14.10
N CYS A 264 -2.84 0.80 -13.70
CA CYS A 264 -4.11 0.13 -13.88
C CYS A 264 -4.53 -0.57 -12.59
N PHE A 265 -5.84 -0.56 -12.34
CA PHE A 265 -6.51 -1.39 -11.34
C PHE A 265 -5.85 -1.32 -9.96
N PRO A 266 -5.83 -0.14 -9.30
CA PRO A 266 -5.37 -0.04 -7.91
C PRO A 266 -6.08 -1.07 -7.02
N PHE A 267 -5.30 -1.81 -6.23
CA PHE A 267 -5.79 -2.99 -5.52
C PHE A 267 -5.34 -3.08 -4.06
N LEU A 268 -4.40 -2.25 -3.61
CA LEU A 268 -4.00 -2.19 -2.20
C LEU A 268 -3.87 -0.73 -1.78
N VAL A 269 -4.60 -0.37 -0.73
CA VAL A 269 -4.52 0.94 -0.08
C VAL A 269 -3.90 0.73 1.29
N ILE A 270 -2.90 1.55 1.61
CA ILE A 270 -2.21 1.55 2.90
C ILE A 270 -2.45 2.92 3.51
N GLU A 271 -2.87 2.90 4.77
CA GLU A 271 -3.08 4.08 5.59
C GLU A 271 -2.50 3.83 6.97
N ALA A 272 -1.76 4.81 7.47
CA ALA A 272 -1.23 4.80 8.83
C ALA A 272 -1.61 6.12 9.49
N LYS A 273 -2.16 6.05 10.69
CA LYS A 273 -2.47 7.23 11.49
C LYS A 273 -2.11 6.98 12.93
N SER A 274 -1.45 7.95 13.56
CA SER A 274 -1.29 7.95 15.01
C SER A 274 -2.67 7.99 15.71
N GLU A 275 -2.84 7.26 16.81
CA GLU A 275 -4.06 7.23 17.64
C GLU A 275 -4.31 8.54 18.42
N LYS A 276 -3.93 9.70 17.87
CA LYS A 276 -4.09 10.98 18.55
C LYS A 276 -5.55 11.42 18.51
N GLY A 277 -6.24 11.29 19.65
CA GLY A 277 -7.52 11.94 19.90
C GLY A 277 -8.73 11.27 19.24
N THR A 278 -8.57 10.08 18.66
CA THR A 278 -9.67 9.25 18.14
C THR A 278 -9.51 7.82 18.64
N VAL A 279 -10.58 7.20 19.12
CA VAL A 279 -10.57 5.79 19.53
C VAL A 279 -10.66 4.91 18.29
N GLY A 280 -9.75 3.95 18.15
CA GLY A 280 -9.78 2.98 17.06
C GLY A 280 -9.42 3.55 15.68
N PHE A 281 -9.98 2.96 14.63
CA PHE A 281 -9.61 3.20 13.24
C PHE A 281 -10.44 4.27 12.51
N ASP A 282 -11.34 4.97 13.22
CA ASP A 282 -12.31 5.91 12.65
C ASP A 282 -11.67 7.03 11.79
N SER A 283 -10.47 7.50 12.13
CA SER A 283 -9.73 8.46 11.29
C SER A 283 -9.28 7.85 9.95
N ILE A 284 -8.74 6.63 9.98
CA ILE A 284 -8.32 5.85 8.81
C ILE A 284 -9.53 5.50 7.95
N GLU A 285 -10.60 5.02 8.57
CA GLU A 285 -11.86 4.65 7.92
C GLU A 285 -12.43 5.81 7.12
N ARG A 286 -12.57 6.99 7.72
CA ARG A 286 -13.07 8.17 7.01
C ARG A 286 -12.17 8.60 5.86
N GLN A 287 -10.85 8.52 6.03
CA GLN A 287 -9.89 8.93 5.02
C GLN A 287 -9.84 7.97 3.82
N THR A 288 -10.07 6.67 4.06
CA THR A 288 -9.87 5.63 3.05
C THR A 288 -11.16 5.15 2.38
N ALA A 289 -12.33 5.35 3.01
CA ALA A 289 -13.62 4.84 2.52
C ALA A 289 -13.92 5.24 1.06
N PHE A 290 -13.87 6.53 0.74
CA PHE A 290 -14.18 7.00 -0.62
C PHE A 290 -13.09 6.63 -1.63
N PRO A 291 -11.79 6.75 -1.34
CA PRO A 291 -10.74 6.18 -2.18
C PRO A 291 -10.96 4.69 -2.50
N ILE A 292 -11.23 3.86 -1.49
CA ILE A 292 -11.45 2.43 -1.65
C ILE A 292 -12.69 2.17 -2.52
N ARG A 293 -13.81 2.86 -2.26
CA ARG A 293 -15.02 2.74 -3.08
C ARG A 293 -14.73 3.03 -4.56
N ALA A 294 -14.07 4.13 -4.86
CA ALA A 294 -13.74 4.51 -6.24
C ALA A 294 -12.89 3.42 -6.94
N MET A 295 -11.94 2.83 -6.22
CA MET A 295 -11.10 1.75 -6.75
C MET A 295 -11.89 0.44 -6.94
N LEU A 296 -12.78 0.09 -5.99
CA LEU A 296 -13.66 -1.08 -6.12
C LEU A 296 -14.66 -0.93 -7.28
N ASP A 297 -15.17 0.27 -7.53
CA ASP A 297 -16.07 0.55 -8.64
C ASP A 297 -15.40 0.32 -10.01
N ILE A 298 -14.07 0.53 -10.12
CA ILE A 298 -13.30 0.13 -11.31
C ILE A 298 -13.29 -1.40 -11.44
N GLN A 299 -12.95 -2.11 -10.36
CA GLN A 299 -12.85 -3.57 -10.39
C GLN A 299 -14.20 -4.23 -10.72
N LYS A 300 -15.30 -3.69 -10.20
CA LYS A 300 -16.66 -4.18 -10.49
C LYS A 300 -17.06 -3.96 -11.94
N ARG A 301 -16.71 -2.82 -12.53
CA ARG A 301 -16.93 -2.55 -13.96
C ARG A 301 -16.13 -3.52 -14.84
N LEU A 302 -14.88 -3.81 -14.46
CA LEU A 302 -14.05 -4.80 -15.14
C LEU A 302 -14.67 -6.22 -15.09
N GLU A 303 -15.18 -6.64 -13.93
CA GLU A 303 -15.89 -7.93 -13.80
C GLU A 303 -17.14 -7.99 -14.69
N THR A 304 -17.85 -6.88 -14.82
CA THR A 304 -19.09 -6.80 -15.61
C THR A 304 -18.79 -6.85 -17.10
N ALA A 305 -17.79 -6.10 -17.56
CA ALA A 305 -17.32 -6.12 -18.95
C ALA A 305 -16.78 -7.51 -19.36
N GLY A 306 -16.10 -8.22 -18.46
CA GLY A 306 -15.58 -9.57 -18.73
C GLY A 306 -16.63 -10.70 -18.66
N SER A 307 -17.87 -10.39 -18.26
CA SER A 307 -18.97 -11.37 -18.16
C SER A 307 -20.01 -11.23 -19.28
N ALA A 308 -19.90 -10.20 -20.11
CA ALA A 308 -20.70 -9.97 -21.32
C ALA A 308 -20.03 -10.61 -22.55
#